data_AF-A0A9D3Z693-F1
#
_entry.id   AF-A0A9D3Z693-F1
#
_cell.length_a   1.000
_cell.length_b   1.000
_cell.length_c   1.000
_cell.angle_alpha   90.00
_cell.angle_beta   90.00
_cell.angle_gamma   90.00
#
_symmetry.space_group_name_H-M   'P 1'
#
loop_
_entity.id
_entity.type
_entity.pdbx_description
1 polymer ?
#
loop_
_entity_poly.entity_id
_entity_poly.type
_entity_poly.pdbx_seq_one_letter_code
_entity_poly.pdbx_strand_id
1 'polypeptide(L)'
;MNGGSCAVNGMAFTCSCTSGFHGSNCNETGDTCVSKPCTNGGTCTSAGITFRCLCVSGTTGNTCSQIVATTVSQNETQEQERKTDSLLAVYIVVPILALSGIVIAAIAIYKHKNDNTVDDDNVQNGQATNVLTVDK
;
A
#
# COMPACT_ATOMS: atom_id res chain seq x y z
N MET A 1 -34.20 32.56 -9.37
CA MET A 1 -34.95 31.51 -8.63
C MET A 1 -34.16 30.22 -8.70
N ASN A 2 -33.99 29.52 -7.58
CA ASN A 2 -33.16 28.31 -7.46
C ASN A 2 -33.75 27.08 -8.20
N GLY A 3 -33.99 27.19 -9.50
CA GLY A 3 -34.56 26.12 -10.35
C GLY A 3 -36.10 26.01 -10.32
N GLY A 4 -36.79 26.90 -9.61
CA GLY A 4 -38.26 26.98 -9.62
C GLY A 4 -38.84 27.61 -10.89
N SER A 5 -40.08 27.25 -11.24
CA SER A 5 -40.82 27.83 -12.37
C SER A 5 -41.88 28.81 -11.87
N CYS A 6 -41.94 30.00 -12.45
CA CYS A 6 -42.89 31.03 -12.05
C CYS A 6 -43.85 31.38 -13.18
N ALA A 7 -45.14 31.46 -12.83
CA ALA A 7 -46.21 31.83 -13.74
C ALA A 7 -46.90 33.10 -13.25
N VAL A 8 -47.22 33.99 -14.18
CA VAL A 8 -48.00 35.20 -13.91
C VAL A 8 -49.48 34.87 -14.02
N ASN A 9 -50.24 35.14 -12.96
CA ASN A 9 -51.68 34.94 -12.86
C ASN A 9 -52.37 36.31 -12.67
N GLY A 10 -52.55 37.04 -13.78
CA GLY A 10 -53.12 38.39 -13.77
C GLY A 10 -52.12 39.44 -13.25
N MET A 11 -52.46 40.12 -12.15
CA MET A 11 -51.58 41.09 -11.48
C MET A 11 -50.63 40.46 -10.44
N ALA A 12 -50.75 39.15 -10.19
CA ALA A 12 -49.92 38.40 -9.25
C ALA A 12 -49.03 37.40 -10.00
N PHE A 13 -47.96 36.93 -9.35
CA PHE A 13 -47.16 35.82 -9.84
C PHE A 13 -47.09 34.72 -8.77
N THR A 14 -46.95 33.47 -9.21
CA THR A 14 -46.84 32.30 -8.34
C THR A 14 -45.70 31.43 -8.81
N CYS A 15 -44.84 31.00 -7.89
CA CYS A 15 -43.70 30.17 -8.19
C CYS A 15 -43.89 28.76 -7.63
N SER A 16 -43.65 27.76 -8.48
CA SER A 16 -43.46 26.37 -8.07
C SER A 16 -41.99 26.15 -7.78
N CYS A 17 -41.66 25.92 -6.51
CA CYS A 17 -40.28 25.75 -6.06
C CYS A 17 -39.82 24.30 -6.15
N THR A 18 -38.54 24.13 -6.46
CA THR A 18 -37.81 22.86 -6.38
C THR A 18 -37.70 22.39 -4.93
N SER A 19 -37.58 21.07 -4.72
CA SER A 19 -37.51 20.48 -3.38
C SER A 19 -36.44 21.16 -2.49
N GLY A 20 -36.81 21.47 -1.25
CA GLY A 20 -35.95 22.17 -0.28
C GLY A 20 -36.02 23.70 -0.32
N PHE A 21 -36.58 24.30 -1.37
CA PHE A 21 -36.77 25.75 -1.49
C PHE A 21 -38.24 26.16 -1.33
N HIS A 22 -38.47 27.34 -0.75
CA HIS A 22 -39.80 27.92 -0.55
C HIS A 22 -39.77 29.46 -0.59
N GLY A 23 -40.91 30.08 -0.28
CA GLY A 23 -41.11 31.53 -0.37
C GLY A 23 -41.55 31.97 -1.76
N SER A 24 -42.02 33.21 -1.87
CA SER A 24 -42.59 33.76 -3.12
C SER A 24 -41.61 33.74 -4.30
N ASN A 25 -40.30 33.71 -4.02
CA ASN A 25 -39.23 33.67 -5.02
C ASN A 25 -38.36 32.40 -4.97
N CYS A 26 -38.76 31.36 -4.23
CA CYS A 26 -37.98 30.12 -4.07
C CYS A 26 -36.53 30.37 -3.59
N ASN A 27 -36.34 31.36 -2.73
CA ASN A 27 -35.04 31.76 -2.19
C ASN A 27 -34.88 31.40 -0.71
N GLU A 28 -35.94 30.92 -0.08
CA GLU A 28 -35.93 30.52 1.33
C GLU A 28 -35.69 29.00 1.40
N THR A 29 -34.93 28.56 2.40
CA THR A 29 -34.67 27.14 2.68
C THR A 29 -35.08 26.84 4.11
N GLY A 30 -35.68 25.67 4.34
CA GLY A 30 -36.14 25.30 5.69
C GLY A 30 -34.97 25.01 6.63
N ASP A 31 -35.23 24.97 7.94
CA ASP A 31 -34.23 24.47 8.89
C ASP A 31 -34.03 22.96 8.66
N THR A 32 -32.90 22.61 8.09
CA THR A 32 -32.54 21.22 7.76
C THR A 32 -32.11 20.44 9.00
N CYS A 33 -31.93 21.09 10.14
CA CYS A 33 -31.59 20.45 11.41
C CYS A 33 -32.80 19.91 12.19
N VAL A 34 -34.03 20.14 11.72
CA VAL A 34 -35.27 19.68 12.39
C VAL A 34 -35.30 18.16 12.59
N SER A 35 -34.76 17.40 11.63
CA SER A 35 -34.68 15.93 11.72
C SER A 35 -33.61 15.43 12.70
N LYS A 36 -32.82 16.33 13.30
CA LYS A 36 -31.69 16.04 14.19
C LYS A 36 -30.71 15.02 13.58
N PRO A 37 -30.12 15.33 12.41
CA PRO A 37 -29.29 14.37 11.69
C PRO A 37 -27.92 14.10 12.35
N CYS A 38 -27.43 15.00 13.21
CA CYS A 38 -26.17 14.83 13.91
C CYS A 38 -26.35 13.97 15.16
N THR A 39 -25.50 12.96 15.30
CA THR A 39 -25.51 11.98 16.40
C THR A 39 -24.29 12.18 17.31
N ASN A 40 -24.21 11.42 18.41
CA ASN A 40 -23.08 11.43 19.36
C ASN A 40 -22.69 12.82 19.88
N GLY A 41 -23.66 13.71 20.07
CA GLY A 41 -23.43 15.05 20.61
C GLY A 41 -22.88 16.07 19.60
N GLY A 42 -22.86 15.75 18.29
CA GLY A 42 -22.49 16.71 17.25
C GLY A 42 -23.49 17.87 17.12
N THR A 43 -22.98 19.08 16.83
CA THR A 43 -23.80 20.28 16.64
C THR A 43 -24.27 20.38 15.20
N CYS A 44 -25.59 20.49 14.98
CA CYS A 44 -26.15 20.70 13.65
C CYS A 44 -26.20 22.17 13.26
N THR A 45 -25.85 22.47 12.02
CA THR A 45 -26.01 23.79 11.40
C THR A 45 -26.71 23.66 10.05
N SER A 46 -27.75 24.47 9.85
CA SER A 46 -28.45 24.57 8.58
C SER A 46 -27.56 25.18 7.51
N ALA A 47 -27.54 24.57 6.32
CA ALA A 47 -26.71 24.97 5.20
C ALA A 47 -27.52 24.91 3.89
N GLY A 48 -28.42 25.88 3.70
CA GLY A 48 -29.33 25.91 2.56
C GLY A 48 -30.29 24.73 2.58
N ILE A 49 -30.33 23.94 1.51
CA ILE A 49 -31.15 22.72 1.42
C ILE A 49 -30.49 21.48 2.06
N THR A 50 -29.30 21.63 2.63
CA THR A 50 -28.58 20.57 3.34
C THR A 50 -28.24 21.00 4.77
N PHE A 51 -27.62 20.10 5.53
CA PHE A 51 -27.13 20.34 6.90
C PHE A 51 -25.63 20.08 6.97
N ARG A 52 -24.98 20.64 7.99
CA ARG A 52 -23.60 20.31 8.36
C ARG A 52 -23.53 19.99 9.85
N CYS A 53 -22.89 18.86 10.17
CA CYS A 53 -22.60 18.47 11.55
C CYS A 53 -21.17 18.86 11.94
N LEU A 54 -21.03 19.56 13.05
CA LEU A 54 -19.75 19.74 13.73
C LEU A 54 -19.60 18.64 14.77
N CYS A 55 -18.71 17.68 14.49
CA CYS A 55 -18.50 16.52 15.34
C CYS A 55 -17.64 16.85 16.55
N VAL A 56 -17.95 16.22 17.68
CA VAL A 56 -17.15 16.30 18.91
C VAL A 56 -15.91 15.44 18.78
N SER A 57 -14.88 15.74 19.59
CA SER A 57 -13.64 14.96 19.62
C SER A 57 -13.92 13.47 19.81
N GLY A 58 -13.27 12.63 19.00
CA GLY A 58 -13.51 11.18 19.01
C GLY A 58 -14.70 10.73 18.15
N THR A 59 -15.29 11.59 17.32
CA THR A 59 -16.35 11.22 16.37
C THR A 59 -16.09 11.77 14.96
N THR A 60 -16.59 11.08 13.93
CA THR A 60 -16.40 11.46 12.52
C THR A 60 -17.60 11.08 11.63
N GLY A 61 -17.55 11.52 10.37
CA GLY A 61 -18.58 11.32 9.35
C GLY A 61 -19.63 12.44 9.28
N ASN A 62 -20.44 12.43 8.22
CA ASN A 62 -21.41 13.50 7.93
C ASN A 62 -22.48 13.71 9.01
N THR A 63 -22.77 12.67 9.78
CA THR A 63 -23.75 12.66 10.88
C THR A 63 -23.09 12.40 12.24
N CYS A 64 -21.74 12.41 12.31
CA CYS A 64 -20.97 12.09 13.52
C CYS A 64 -21.27 10.72 14.13
N SER A 65 -21.74 9.76 13.33
CA SER A 65 -22.14 8.42 13.81
C SER A 65 -20.96 7.51 14.08
N GLN A 66 -19.80 7.77 13.50
CA GLN A 66 -18.61 6.94 13.61
C GLN A 66 -17.78 7.40 14.81
N ILE A 67 -17.45 6.48 15.71
CA ILE A 67 -16.53 6.75 16.82
C ILE A 67 -15.10 6.57 16.32
N VAL A 68 -14.30 7.61 16.42
CA VAL A 68 -12.85 7.53 16.24
C VAL A 68 -12.30 6.99 17.54
N ALA A 69 -11.90 5.72 17.54
CA ALA A 69 -11.24 5.12 18.69
C ALA A 69 -9.96 5.91 18.98
N THR A 70 -10.00 6.79 19.99
CA THR A 70 -8.82 7.38 20.62
C THR A 70 -8.10 6.31 21.44
N THR A 71 -7.65 5.25 20.78
CA THR A 71 -6.36 4.72 21.19
C THR A 71 -5.34 5.79 20.80
N VAL A 72 -4.26 5.92 21.54
CA VAL A 72 -3.08 6.61 21.02
C VAL A 72 -2.61 5.81 19.81
N SER A 73 -3.21 6.05 18.64
CA SER A 73 -2.82 5.49 17.33
C SER A 73 -2.08 6.55 16.52
N GLN A 74 -1.35 7.43 17.20
CA GLN A 74 -0.02 7.84 16.75
C GLN A 74 1.05 7.24 17.66
N ASN A 75 0.78 6.08 18.28
CA ASN A 75 1.83 5.09 18.53
C ASN A 75 1.75 3.97 17.49
N GLU A 76 1.36 4.33 16.28
CA GLU A 76 1.99 3.75 15.11
C GLU A 76 3.23 4.61 14.88
N THR A 77 4.40 4.14 15.32
CA THR A 77 5.51 4.19 14.38
C THR A 77 4.90 3.68 13.08
N GLN A 78 4.71 4.55 12.08
CA GLN A 78 4.43 4.11 10.73
C GLN A 78 5.69 3.43 10.19
N GLU A 79 6.09 2.33 10.85
CA GLU A 79 6.46 1.11 10.17
C GLU A 79 5.18 0.60 9.50
N GLN A 80 4.71 1.36 8.50
CA GLN A 80 4.01 0.77 7.40
C GLN A 80 4.99 -0.26 6.85
N GLU A 81 4.99 -1.47 7.39
CA GLU A 81 5.64 -2.60 6.76
C GLU A 81 4.98 -2.68 5.39
N ARG A 82 5.68 -2.15 4.40
CA ARG A 82 5.48 -2.47 3.00
C ARG A 82 5.80 -3.97 2.90
N LYS A 83 4.87 -4.83 3.36
CA LYS A 83 4.97 -6.29 3.32
C LYS A 83 4.66 -6.81 1.92
N THR A 84 5.15 -6.07 0.92
CA THR A 84 4.98 -6.32 -0.51
C THR A 84 6.32 -6.03 -1.19
N ASP A 85 7.38 -6.70 -0.73
CA ASP A 85 8.68 -6.81 -1.41
C ASP A 85 9.51 -8.02 -0.89
N SER A 86 9.17 -8.56 0.28
CA SER A 86 9.95 -9.66 0.90
C SER A 86 9.67 -11.06 0.35
N LEU A 87 8.58 -11.27 -0.41
CA LEU A 87 8.28 -12.60 -0.98
C LEU A 87 9.23 -12.92 -2.16
N LEU A 88 9.60 -11.92 -2.97
CA LEU A 88 10.50 -12.10 -4.10
C LEU A 88 11.92 -12.49 -3.63
N ALA A 89 12.41 -11.86 -2.56
CA ALA A 89 13.72 -12.16 -1.99
C ALA A 89 13.80 -13.60 -1.43
N VAL A 90 12.75 -14.08 -0.77
CA VAL A 90 12.73 -15.41 -0.15
C VAL A 90 12.55 -16.53 -1.18
N TYR A 91 11.67 -16.35 -2.16
CA TYR A 91 11.34 -17.39 -3.14
C TYR A 91 12.24 -17.41 -4.37
N ILE A 92 12.94 -16.30 -4.68
CA ILE A 92 13.81 -16.22 -5.87
C ILE A 92 15.28 -16.04 -5.47
N VAL A 93 15.61 -15.08 -4.61
CA VAL A 93 17.02 -14.74 -4.33
C VAL A 93 17.72 -15.80 -3.48
N VAL A 94 17.08 -16.30 -2.42
CA VAL A 94 17.65 -17.37 -1.55
C VAL A 94 17.94 -18.68 -2.32
N PRO A 95 17.01 -19.25 -3.10
CA PRO A 95 17.30 -20.46 -3.87
C PRO A 95 18.37 -20.24 -4.94
N ILE A 96 18.45 -19.07 -5.57
CA ILE A 96 19.52 -18.78 -6.56
C ILE A 96 20.90 -18.79 -5.91
N LEU A 97 21.05 -18.20 -4.71
CA LEU A 97 22.32 -18.21 -3.98
C LEU A 97 22.70 -19.61 -3.46
N ALA A 98 21.72 -20.40 -3.04
CA ALA A 98 21.96 -21.79 -2.65
C ALA A 98 22.41 -22.64 -3.85
N LEU A 99 21.76 -22.48 -5.00
CA LEU A 99 22.10 -23.20 -6.23
C LEU A 99 23.47 -22.79 -6.78
N SER A 100 23.82 -21.50 -6.75
CA SER A 100 25.14 -21.05 -7.20
C SER A 100 26.25 -21.61 -6.32
N GLY A 101 26.05 -21.69 -5.00
CA GLY A 101 26.99 -22.35 -4.08
C GLY A 101 27.18 -23.84 -4.39
N ILE A 102 26.09 -24.57 -4.64
CA ILE A 102 26.13 -25.99 -5.01
C ILE A 102 26.86 -26.20 -6.34
N VAL A 103 26.58 -25.36 -7.35
CA VAL A 103 27.23 -25.44 -8.66
C VAL A 103 28.73 -25.15 -8.57
N ILE A 104 29.14 -24.13 -7.81
CA ILE A 104 30.56 -23.82 -7.59
C ILE A 104 31.28 -24.99 -6.91
N ALA A 105 30.67 -25.58 -5.88
CA ALA A 105 31.22 -26.75 -5.19
C ALA A 105 31.33 -27.96 -6.13
N ALA A 106 30.31 -28.24 -6.95
CA ALA A 106 30.33 -29.32 -7.92
C ALA A 106 31.42 -29.13 -8.98
N ILE A 107 31.62 -27.91 -9.49
CA ILE A 107 32.71 -27.60 -10.44
C ILE A 107 34.08 -27.79 -9.78
N ALA A 108 34.24 -27.38 -8.51
CA ALA A 108 35.49 -27.58 -7.77
C ALA A 108 35.80 -29.07 -7.55
N ILE A 109 34.79 -29.86 -7.17
CA ILE A 109 34.92 -31.33 -7.01
C ILE A 109 35.21 -31.99 -8.36
N TYR A 110 34.54 -31.57 -9.43
CA TYR A 110 34.76 -32.09 -10.77
C TYR A 110 36.18 -31.79 -11.27
N LYS A 111 36.67 -30.56 -11.05
CA LYS A 111 38.06 -30.18 -11.37
C LYS A 111 39.06 -30.99 -10.54
N HIS A 112 38.84 -31.14 -9.24
CA HIS A 112 39.70 -31.97 -8.38
C HIS A 112 39.72 -33.44 -8.81
N LYS A 113 38.58 -33.97 -9.29
CA LYS A 113 38.51 -35.32 -9.83
C LYS A 113 39.25 -35.47 -11.17
N ASN A 114 39.32 -34.40 -11.96
CA ASN A 114 40.05 -34.37 -13.23
C ASN A 114 41.55 -34.09 -13.05
N ASP A 115 41.96 -33.32 -12.03
CA ASP A 115 43.36 -33.13 -11.63
C ASP A 115 43.97 -34.44 -11.09
N ASN A 116 43.16 -35.29 -10.43
CA ASN A 116 43.59 -36.63 -10.00
C ASN A 116 43.51 -37.71 -11.09
N THR A 117 43.35 -37.33 -12.37
CA THR A 117 43.41 -38.26 -13.51
C THR A 117 44.54 -37.96 -14.50
N VAL A 118 45.56 -37.24 -14.06
CA VAL A 118 46.88 -37.22 -14.71
C VAL A 118 47.91 -37.70 -13.70
N ASP A 119 48.00 -39.01 -13.51
CA ASP A 119 49.19 -39.76 -13.09
C ASP A 119 48.74 -41.20 -12.83
N ASP A 120 48.69 -42.02 -13.88
CA ASP A 120 49.05 -43.45 -13.82
C ASP A 120 48.71 -44.13 -15.15
N ASP A 121 49.58 -43.93 -16.15
CA ASP A 121 49.78 -44.87 -17.24
C ASP A 121 51.29 -45.00 -17.54
N ASN A 122 51.92 -45.89 -16.77
CA ASN A 122 52.85 -46.94 -17.24
C ASN A 122 54.23 -46.57 -17.85
N VAL A 123 55.20 -47.41 -17.41
CA VAL A 123 56.46 -47.83 -18.05
C VAL A 123 57.75 -47.12 -17.61
N GLN A 124 58.52 -47.87 -16.83
CA GLN A 124 59.97 -47.80 -16.72
C GLN A 124 60.66 -47.53 -18.08
N ASN A 125 61.26 -46.35 -18.25
CA ASN A 125 62.55 -46.25 -18.93
C ASN A 125 63.39 -45.19 -18.21
N GLY A 126 64.63 -45.56 -17.90
CA GLY A 126 65.42 -44.98 -16.82
C GLY A 126 65.84 -43.53 -17.02
N GLN A 127 66.14 -42.88 -15.89
CA GLN A 127 67.48 -42.37 -15.59
C GLN A 127 67.45 -41.55 -14.30
N ALA A 128 67.80 -42.19 -13.18
CA ALA A 128 68.81 -41.58 -12.32
C ALA A 128 70.08 -42.43 -12.50
N THR A 129 71.25 -41.81 -12.53
CA THR A 129 72.62 -42.36 -12.76
C THR A 129 73.11 -42.30 -14.22
N ASN A 130 74.26 -41.72 -14.59
CA ASN A 130 75.37 -41.07 -13.84
C ASN A 130 76.06 -40.01 -14.74
N VAL A 131 76.33 -38.83 -14.19
CA VAL A 131 77.37 -37.91 -14.69
C VAL A 131 78.72 -38.44 -14.18
N LEU A 132 79.67 -38.62 -15.11
CA LEU A 132 81.00 -39.16 -14.86
C LEU A 132 81.78 -38.35 -13.82
N THR A 133 82.40 -39.04 -12.86
CA THR A 133 83.62 -38.58 -12.18
C THR A 133 84.82 -39.32 -12.79
N VAL A 134 85.74 -38.59 -13.41
CA VAL A 134 87.04 -39.06 -13.92
C VAL A 134 88.16 -38.50 -13.04
N ASP A 135 88.98 -39.41 -12.52
CA ASP A 135 90.36 -39.33 -12.00
C ASP A 135 90.96 -38.01 -11.47
N LYS A 136 91.45 -38.03 -10.22
CA LYS A 136 92.88 -38.28 -9.92
C LYS A 136 93.14 -38.53 -8.44
#